data_AF-A0A401M077-F1
#
_entry.id   AF-A0A401M077-F1
#
_cell.length_a   1.000
_cell.length_b   1.000
_cell.length_c   1.000
_cell.angle_alpha   90.00
_cell.angle_beta   90.00
_cell.angle_gamma   90.00
#
_symmetry.space_group_name_H-M   'P 1'
#
loop_
_entity.id
_entity.type
_entity.pdbx_description
1 polymer ?
#
loop_
_entity_poly.entity_id
_entity_poly.type
_entity_poly.pdbx_seq_one_letter_code
_entity_poly.pdbx_strand_id
1 'polypeptide(L)'
;MEEFGEMNATITPPRQWNSGTPFGWNSWAAMATKVNYQGAVDVADFIKQELQPNSFENDNTVYIGLDSFWDNFNEEQLIAFARHCKENGQKAGIYWCPFSDWFGNADGFVEGTDQQWKYKDIYLYANGKPRKIESLAVDPTHPGTKLRMKHYIEKFKRWGYTYIN
;
A
#
# COMPACT_ATOMS: atom_id res chain seq x y z
N MET A 1 18.73 -17.08 -9.72
CA MET A 1 18.22 -16.08 -8.76
C MET A 1 17.93 -16.73 -7.41
N GLU A 2 17.44 -17.97 -7.40
CA GLU A 2 17.23 -18.78 -6.19
C GLU A 2 18.52 -19.01 -5.38
N GLU A 3 19.61 -19.45 -6.02
CA GLU A 3 20.92 -19.70 -5.35
C GLU A 3 21.51 -18.45 -4.67
N PHE A 4 21.32 -17.25 -5.25
CA PHE A 4 21.71 -15.99 -4.63
C PHE A 4 20.84 -15.64 -3.41
N GLY A 5 19.55 -15.95 -3.48
CA GLY A 5 18.61 -15.79 -2.35
C GLY A 5 18.96 -16.71 -1.19
N GLU A 6 19.26 -17.98 -1.47
CA GLU A 6 19.67 -18.98 -0.49
C GLU A 6 20.97 -18.58 0.23
N MET A 7 21.99 -18.14 -0.52
CA MET A 7 23.25 -17.68 0.06
C MET A 7 23.05 -16.44 0.95
N ASN A 8 22.28 -15.44 0.51
CA ASN A 8 22.00 -14.27 1.34
C ASN A 8 21.22 -14.63 2.62
N ALA A 9 20.29 -15.59 2.54
CA ALA A 9 19.53 -16.06 3.69
C ALA A 9 20.42 -16.71 4.78
N THR A 10 21.60 -17.22 4.43
CA THR A 10 22.56 -17.73 5.44
C THR A 10 23.20 -16.61 6.26
N ILE A 11 23.42 -15.44 5.67
CA ILE A 11 24.06 -14.29 6.33
C ILE A 11 23.01 -13.39 7.02
N THR A 12 21.90 -13.12 6.34
CA THR A 12 20.77 -12.33 6.84
C THR A 12 19.49 -13.10 6.57
N PRO A 13 19.05 -13.96 7.52
CA PRO A 13 17.83 -14.73 7.37
C PRO A 13 16.63 -13.83 7.06
N PRO A 14 15.68 -14.29 6.21
CA PRO A 14 14.46 -13.56 5.99
C PRO A 14 13.71 -13.38 7.32
N ARG A 15 12.93 -12.31 7.42
CA ARG A 15 12.07 -12.11 8.57
C ARG A 15 11.11 -13.29 8.70
N GLN A 16 10.99 -13.82 9.92
CA GLN A 16 10.03 -14.88 10.19
C GLN A 16 8.61 -14.38 9.97
N TRP A 17 7.82 -15.16 9.22
CA TRP A 17 6.40 -14.93 8.98
C TRP A 17 5.63 -16.09 9.61
N ASN A 18 4.91 -15.80 10.70
CA ASN A 18 4.20 -16.81 11.49
C ASN A 18 2.70 -16.85 11.20
N SER A 19 2.26 -16.33 10.04
CA SER A 19 0.86 -16.37 9.60
C SER A 19 0.75 -17.12 8.27
N GLY A 20 -0.47 -17.43 7.84
CA GLY A 20 -0.70 -17.93 6.49
C GLY A 20 -0.27 -16.93 5.41
N THR A 21 0.00 -17.43 4.21
CA THR A 21 0.18 -16.62 3.00
C THR A 21 -1.01 -15.66 2.84
N PRO A 22 -0.80 -14.35 2.62
CA PRO A 22 -1.89 -13.43 2.33
C PRO A 22 -2.75 -13.93 1.16
N PHE A 23 -4.06 -14.03 1.39
CA PHE A 23 -5.04 -14.54 0.44
C PHE A 23 -6.29 -13.66 0.45
N GLY A 24 -6.84 -13.36 -0.72
CA GLY A 24 -8.06 -12.56 -0.83
C GLY A 24 -8.24 -11.86 -2.17
N TRP A 25 -8.81 -10.66 -2.13
CA TRP A 25 -9.20 -9.88 -3.29
C TRP A 25 -8.40 -8.57 -3.39
N ASN A 26 -8.19 -8.09 -4.61
CA ASN A 26 -7.56 -6.80 -4.90
C ASN A 26 -8.35 -6.06 -5.98
N SER A 27 -8.54 -4.74 -5.79
CA SER A 27 -9.41 -3.93 -6.65
C SER A 27 -8.89 -3.72 -8.08
N TRP A 28 -7.60 -3.93 -8.34
CA TRP A 28 -7.01 -3.72 -9.66
C TRP A 28 -7.63 -4.61 -10.73
N ALA A 29 -7.88 -5.89 -10.41
CA ALA A 29 -8.31 -6.88 -11.40
C ALA A 29 -9.67 -6.59 -12.03
N ALA A 30 -10.60 -5.95 -11.30
CA ALA A 30 -11.97 -5.72 -11.75
C ALA A 30 -12.38 -4.24 -11.78
N MET A 31 -11.88 -3.43 -10.85
CA MET A 31 -12.26 -2.02 -10.74
C MET A 31 -11.20 -1.08 -11.34
N ALA A 32 -9.91 -1.42 -11.20
CA ALA A 32 -8.79 -0.62 -11.67
C ALA A 32 -8.98 0.88 -11.31
N THR A 33 -8.89 1.76 -12.30
CA THR A 33 -9.07 3.22 -12.14
C THR A 33 -10.46 3.66 -11.66
N LYS A 34 -11.46 2.76 -11.73
CA LYS A 34 -12.86 3.01 -11.33
C LYS A 34 -13.18 2.50 -9.92
N VAL A 35 -12.17 2.13 -9.14
CA VAL A 35 -12.34 1.77 -7.73
C VAL A 35 -13.07 2.90 -7.00
N ASN A 36 -14.11 2.53 -6.26
CA ASN A 36 -14.98 3.45 -5.53
C ASN A 36 -15.48 2.78 -4.24
N TYR A 37 -15.87 3.62 -3.27
CA TYR A 37 -16.23 3.16 -1.92
C TYR A 37 -17.32 2.11 -1.91
N GLN A 38 -18.45 2.37 -2.58
CA GLN A 38 -19.61 1.46 -2.55
C GLN A 38 -19.24 0.10 -3.15
N GLY A 39 -18.60 0.08 -4.33
CA GLY A 39 -18.24 -1.19 -4.96
C GLY A 39 -17.22 -2.01 -4.15
N ALA A 40 -16.28 -1.36 -3.44
CA ALA A 40 -15.36 -2.08 -2.58
C ALA A 40 -16.05 -2.68 -1.34
N VAL A 41 -17.02 -1.97 -0.76
CA VAL A 41 -17.87 -2.49 0.32
C VAL A 41 -18.72 -3.67 -0.16
N ASP A 42 -19.37 -3.54 -1.32
CA ASP A 42 -20.20 -4.61 -1.89
C ASP A 42 -19.39 -5.89 -2.13
N VAL A 43 -18.15 -5.76 -2.60
CA VAL A 43 -17.24 -6.91 -2.76
C VAL A 43 -16.85 -7.53 -1.42
N ALA A 44 -16.52 -6.70 -0.41
CA ALA A 44 -16.20 -7.19 0.93
C ALA A 44 -17.37 -7.97 1.53
N ASP A 45 -18.60 -7.50 1.35
CA ASP A 45 -19.83 -8.15 1.80
C ASP A 45 -20.12 -9.44 1.04
N PHE A 46 -19.99 -9.43 -0.29
CA PHE A 46 -20.13 -10.64 -1.09
C PHE A 46 -19.13 -11.72 -0.65
N ILE A 47 -17.86 -11.36 -0.45
CA ILE A 47 -16.84 -12.30 0.03
C ILE A 47 -17.22 -12.84 1.41
N LYS A 48 -17.70 -11.99 2.32
CA LYS A 48 -18.13 -12.42 3.65
C LYS A 48 -19.33 -13.37 3.61
N GLN A 49 -20.33 -13.06 2.79
CA GLN A 49 -21.62 -13.76 2.79
C GLN A 49 -21.59 -15.03 1.94
N GLU A 50 -20.90 -14.99 0.80
CA GLU A 50 -20.98 -16.05 -0.21
C GLU A 50 -19.71 -16.90 -0.29
N LEU A 51 -18.53 -16.34 -0.01
CA LEU A 51 -17.26 -17.05 -0.22
C LEU A 51 -16.64 -17.58 1.08
N GLN A 52 -16.57 -16.77 2.13
CA GLN A 52 -15.99 -17.17 3.42
C GLN A 52 -16.67 -18.39 4.04
N PRO A 53 -18.02 -18.54 4.03
CA PRO A 53 -18.67 -19.76 4.51
C PRO A 53 -18.31 -21.02 3.71
N ASN A 54 -17.81 -20.84 2.50
CA ASN A 54 -17.35 -21.88 1.59
C ASN A 54 -15.82 -21.99 1.57
N SER A 55 -15.16 -21.65 2.69
CA SER A 55 -13.71 -21.77 2.90
C SER A 55 -12.84 -20.90 2.01
N PHE A 56 -13.35 -19.77 1.52
CA PHE A 56 -12.52 -18.75 0.89
C PHE A 56 -11.74 -17.97 1.95
N GLU A 57 -10.67 -18.55 2.48
CA GLU A 57 -9.77 -17.94 3.46
C GLU A 57 -8.45 -18.70 3.53
N ASN A 58 -7.45 -18.08 4.15
CA ASN A 58 -6.24 -18.77 4.58
C ASN A 58 -5.93 -18.40 6.03
N ASP A 59 -5.78 -19.40 6.90
CA ASP A 59 -5.65 -19.21 8.35
C ASP A 59 -6.71 -18.26 8.95
N ASN A 60 -7.98 -18.51 8.63
CA ASN A 60 -9.13 -17.71 9.06
C ASN A 60 -9.02 -16.21 8.67
N THR A 61 -8.26 -15.90 7.61
CA THR A 61 -8.00 -14.54 7.17
C THR A 61 -8.29 -14.39 5.68
N VAL A 62 -8.98 -13.30 5.35
CA VAL A 62 -9.14 -12.80 3.97
C VAL A 62 -8.70 -11.35 3.92
N TYR A 63 -7.89 -11.00 2.92
CA TYR A 63 -7.51 -9.62 2.66
C TYR A 63 -8.42 -9.00 1.60
N ILE A 64 -8.89 -7.77 1.86
CA ILE A 64 -9.58 -6.94 0.86
C ILE A 64 -8.67 -5.75 0.56
N GLY A 65 -7.98 -5.82 -0.57
CA GLY A 65 -6.98 -4.84 -0.98
C GLY A 65 -7.55 -3.76 -1.88
N LEU A 66 -7.39 -2.49 -1.49
CA LEU A 66 -7.52 -1.37 -2.40
C LEU A 66 -6.19 -1.18 -3.12
N ASP A 67 -6.21 -1.23 -4.45
CA ASP A 67 -5.05 -0.96 -5.28
C ASP A 67 -4.87 0.54 -5.56
N SER A 68 -4.01 0.88 -6.52
CA SER A 68 -3.91 2.22 -7.11
C SER A 68 -5.28 2.83 -7.35
N PHE A 69 -5.38 4.16 -7.20
CA PHE A 69 -6.64 4.92 -7.23
C PHE A 69 -7.52 4.74 -5.97
N TRP A 70 -7.02 4.13 -4.89
CA TRP A 70 -7.69 4.16 -3.58
C TRP A 70 -7.96 5.57 -3.08
N ASP A 71 -7.19 6.55 -3.53
CA ASP A 71 -7.33 7.98 -3.25
C ASP A 71 -8.51 8.65 -4.00
N ASN A 72 -9.26 7.89 -4.80
CA ASN A 72 -10.64 8.25 -5.17
C ASN A 72 -11.57 8.30 -3.95
N PHE A 73 -11.19 7.65 -2.84
CA PHE A 73 -11.91 7.66 -1.59
C PHE A 73 -11.40 8.83 -0.76
N ASN A 74 -12.30 9.56 -0.12
CA ASN A 74 -11.87 10.51 0.90
C ASN A 74 -11.40 9.78 2.16
N GLU A 75 -10.75 10.51 3.07
CA GLU A 75 -10.19 9.93 4.29
C GLU A 75 -11.25 9.23 5.17
N GLU A 76 -12.45 9.79 5.30
CA GLU A 76 -13.53 9.18 6.07
C GLU A 76 -13.98 7.85 5.47
N GLN A 77 -14.06 7.77 4.14
CA GLN A 77 -14.38 6.55 3.41
C GLN A 77 -13.29 5.49 3.58
N LEU A 78 -12.01 5.87 3.55
CA LEU A 78 -10.90 4.93 3.75
C LEU A 78 -10.91 4.34 5.16
N ILE A 79 -11.22 5.15 6.18
CA ILE A 79 -11.35 4.69 7.57
C ILE A 79 -12.59 3.80 7.73
N ALA A 80 -13.73 4.21 7.14
CA ALA A 80 -14.96 3.43 7.19
C ALA A 80 -14.80 2.08 6.50
N PHE A 81 -14.14 2.03 5.35
CA PHE A 81 -13.86 0.79 4.62
C PHE A 81 -13.00 -0.18 5.43
N ALA A 82 -11.91 0.30 6.04
CA ALA A 82 -11.05 -0.55 6.87
C ALA A 82 -11.79 -1.12 8.09
N ARG A 83 -12.65 -0.31 8.72
CA ARG A 83 -13.54 -0.75 9.80
C ARG A 83 -14.56 -1.79 9.32
N HIS A 84 -15.18 -1.57 8.16
CA HIS A 84 -16.13 -2.51 7.56
C HIS A 84 -15.50 -3.88 7.30
N CYS A 85 -14.31 -3.90 6.70
CA CYS A 85 -13.54 -5.14 6.51
C CYS A 85 -13.32 -5.85 7.85
N LYS A 86 -12.91 -5.12 8.90
CA LYS A 86 -12.70 -5.69 10.24
C LYS A 86 -13.98 -6.28 10.82
N GLU A 87 -15.13 -5.61 10.66
CA GLU A 87 -16.44 -6.09 11.11
C GLU A 87 -16.85 -7.38 10.37
N ASN A 88 -16.46 -7.53 9.10
CA ASN A 88 -16.60 -8.77 8.34
C ASN A 88 -15.60 -9.88 8.76
N GLY A 89 -14.66 -9.61 9.67
CA GLY A 89 -13.58 -10.53 10.02
C GLY A 89 -12.50 -10.63 8.93
N GLN A 90 -12.40 -9.61 8.09
CA GLN A 90 -11.40 -9.48 7.02
C GLN A 90 -10.30 -8.50 7.44
N LYS A 91 -9.21 -8.47 6.67
CA LYS A 91 -8.10 -7.53 6.81
C LYS A 91 -8.07 -6.55 5.63
N ALA A 92 -8.16 -5.26 5.90
CA ALA A 92 -8.03 -4.24 4.86
C ALA A 92 -6.56 -4.08 4.42
N GLY A 93 -6.34 -4.07 3.10
CA GLY A 93 -5.08 -3.77 2.44
C GLY A 93 -5.14 -2.49 1.62
N ILE A 94 -4.01 -1.82 1.44
CA ILE A 94 -3.90 -0.58 0.66
C ILE A 94 -2.60 -0.51 -0.13
N TYR A 95 -2.68 -0.16 -1.40
CA TYR A 95 -1.52 -0.04 -2.27
C TYR A 95 -0.70 1.20 -1.93
N TRP A 96 0.63 1.07 -1.82
CA TRP A 96 1.48 2.24 -1.72
C TRP A 96 2.92 2.00 -2.19
N CYS A 97 3.39 2.82 -3.13
CA CYS A 97 4.77 2.81 -3.60
C CYS A 97 5.59 3.94 -2.92
N PRO A 98 6.44 3.63 -1.92
CA PRO A 98 7.16 4.63 -1.12
C PRO A 98 8.14 5.48 -1.93
N PHE A 99 8.66 4.92 -3.02
CA PHE A 99 9.71 5.54 -3.84
C PHE A 99 9.18 6.20 -5.12
N SER A 100 7.85 6.30 -5.25
CA SER A 100 7.18 6.88 -6.40
C SER A 100 6.54 8.22 -6.04
N ASP A 101 6.83 9.23 -6.85
CA ASP A 101 6.00 10.42 -7.03
C ASP A 101 5.24 10.29 -8.35
N TRP A 102 3.96 9.95 -8.22
CA TRP A 102 3.03 9.77 -9.34
C TRP A 102 2.49 11.09 -9.89
N PHE A 103 2.46 12.15 -9.08
CA PHE A 103 1.92 13.46 -9.48
C PHE A 103 2.97 14.31 -10.21
N GLY A 104 4.24 14.13 -9.85
CA GLY A 104 5.35 14.82 -10.48
C GLY A 104 5.41 16.32 -10.19
N ASN A 105 4.91 16.74 -9.02
CA ASN A 105 4.92 18.14 -8.62
C ASN A 105 6.22 18.49 -7.89
N ALA A 106 7.24 18.82 -8.67
CA ALA A 106 8.59 19.17 -8.19
C ALA A 106 8.61 20.26 -7.10
N ASP A 107 7.68 21.23 -7.14
CA ASP A 107 7.60 22.32 -6.16
C ASP A 107 6.67 22.04 -4.97
N GLY A 108 5.96 20.91 -4.99
CA GLY A 108 5.12 20.45 -3.89
C GLY A 108 5.96 20.06 -2.68
N PHE A 109 5.43 20.32 -1.49
CA PHE A 109 6.06 19.89 -0.24
C PHE A 109 5.90 18.38 -0.04
N VAL A 110 6.96 17.75 0.47
CA VAL A 110 6.98 16.32 0.79
C VAL A 110 6.13 16.07 2.04
N GLU A 111 5.22 15.10 1.96
CA GLU A 111 4.29 14.84 3.06
C GLU A 111 5.03 14.37 4.32
N GLY A 112 4.57 14.82 5.49
CA GLY A 112 5.19 14.44 6.77
C GLY A 112 6.54 15.08 7.06
N THR A 113 6.93 16.14 6.33
CA THR A 113 8.20 16.86 6.54
C THR A 113 8.04 18.28 7.09
N ASP A 114 6.83 18.68 7.51
CA ASP A 114 6.53 20.04 7.97
C ASP A 114 7.02 21.13 7.00
N GLN A 115 6.86 20.87 5.69
CA GLN A 115 7.28 21.75 4.59
C GLN A 115 8.80 22.02 4.51
N GLN A 116 9.62 21.21 5.18
CA GLN A 116 11.09 21.35 5.15
C GLN A 116 11.68 21.05 3.77
N TRP A 117 11.03 20.17 2.98
CA TRP A 117 11.55 19.69 1.70
C TRP A 117 10.47 19.76 0.62
N LYS A 118 10.90 20.09 -0.61
CA LYS A 118 10.09 19.93 -1.83
C LYS A 118 10.46 18.62 -2.53
N TYR A 119 9.56 18.13 -3.38
CA TYR A 119 9.81 16.90 -4.13
C TYR A 119 11.08 16.94 -5.00
N LYS A 120 11.39 18.10 -5.59
CA LYS A 120 12.64 18.29 -6.35
C LYS A 120 13.91 18.09 -5.53
N ASP A 121 13.85 18.32 -4.23
CA ASP A 121 14.99 18.18 -3.33
C ASP A 121 15.25 16.69 -3.00
N ILE A 122 14.24 15.84 -3.18
CA ILE A 122 14.29 14.42 -2.82
C ILE A 122 14.26 13.48 -4.02
N TYR A 123 14.19 13.98 -5.27
CA TYR A 123 14.24 13.12 -6.44
C TYR A 123 15.60 12.43 -6.59
N LEU A 124 15.58 11.22 -7.15
CA LEU A 124 16.78 10.54 -7.59
C LEU A 124 17.25 11.16 -8.90
N TYR A 125 18.45 11.74 -8.93
CA TYR A 125 19.04 12.34 -10.13
C TYR A 125 20.09 11.43 -10.78
N ALA A 126 20.11 11.39 -12.11
CA ALA A 126 21.28 10.91 -12.87
C ALA A 126 21.57 11.90 -13.99
N ASN A 127 22.85 12.24 -14.18
CA ASN A 127 23.29 13.23 -15.17
C ASN A 127 22.53 14.57 -15.06
N GLY A 128 22.28 15.02 -13.83
CA GLY A 128 21.57 16.27 -13.54
C GLY A 128 20.07 16.27 -13.84
N LYS A 129 19.47 15.11 -14.15
CA LYS A 129 18.03 14.99 -14.45
C LYS A 129 17.33 14.03 -13.49
N PRO A 130 16.10 14.34 -13.03
CA PRO A 130 15.30 13.39 -12.26
C PRO A 130 15.07 12.09 -13.04
N ARG A 131 15.14 10.95 -12.34
CA ARG A 131 14.85 9.63 -12.91
C ARG A 131 13.34 9.42 -12.96
N LYS A 132 12.83 9.15 -14.16
CA LYS A 132 11.44 8.75 -14.41
C LYS A 132 11.42 7.42 -15.17
N ILE A 133 10.60 6.47 -14.71
CA ILE A 133 10.19 5.29 -15.49
C ILE A 133 8.69 5.44 -15.74
N GLU A 134 7.86 5.00 -14.80
CA GLU A 134 6.43 5.29 -14.76
C GLU A 134 6.15 6.53 -13.90
N SER A 135 6.69 6.54 -12.67
CA SER A 135 6.69 7.67 -11.76
C SER A 135 8.06 8.36 -11.70
N LEU A 136 8.12 9.56 -11.12
CA LEU A 136 9.41 10.11 -10.68
C LEU A 136 9.90 9.30 -9.48
N ALA A 137 11.17 8.93 -9.49
CA ALA A 137 11.80 8.20 -8.40
C ALA A 137 12.30 9.18 -7.34
N VAL A 138 12.00 8.91 -6.08
CA VAL A 138 12.60 9.62 -4.94
C VAL A 138 13.80 8.85 -4.39
N ASP A 139 14.81 9.57 -3.90
CA ASP A 139 16.02 9.00 -3.31
C ASP A 139 15.69 8.33 -1.96
N PRO A 140 15.87 7.00 -1.83
CA PRO A 140 15.55 6.26 -0.60
C PRO A 140 16.47 6.63 0.59
N THR A 141 17.62 7.26 0.33
CA THR A 141 18.57 7.65 1.38
C THR A 141 18.23 8.99 2.03
N HIS A 142 17.48 9.83 1.29
CA HIS A 142 17.16 11.19 1.67
C HIS A 142 16.26 11.28 2.93
N PRO A 143 16.55 12.15 3.91
CA PRO A 143 15.75 12.28 5.13
C PRO A 143 14.26 12.55 4.89
N GLY A 144 13.93 13.42 3.93
CA GLY A 144 12.55 13.71 3.52
C GLY A 144 11.78 12.47 3.05
N THR A 145 12.44 11.58 2.29
CA THR A 145 11.84 10.30 1.84
C THR A 145 11.54 9.39 3.02
N LYS A 146 12.47 9.27 3.99
CA LYS A 146 12.28 8.45 5.20
C LYS A 146 11.13 8.98 6.08
N LEU A 147 11.01 10.30 6.20
CA LEU A 147 9.91 10.93 6.91
C LEU A 147 8.56 10.71 6.21
N ARG A 148 8.51 10.84 4.89
CA ARG A 148 7.32 10.51 4.09
C ARG A 148 6.88 9.06 4.29
N MET A 149 7.83 8.12 4.28
CA MET A 149 7.54 6.71 4.58
C MET A 149 6.95 6.50 5.95
N LYS A 150 7.56 7.10 6.98
CA LYS A 150 7.02 7.05 8.33
C LYS A 150 5.60 7.63 8.38
N HIS A 151 5.38 8.78 7.75
CA HIS A 151 4.10 9.47 7.71
C HIS A 151 2.98 8.58 7.15
N TYR A 152 3.15 8.01 5.96
CA TYR A 152 2.12 7.17 5.33
C TYR A 152 1.91 5.85 6.08
N ILE A 153 2.97 5.16 6.51
CA ILE A 153 2.83 3.93 7.30
C ILE A 153 2.05 4.20 8.59
N GLU A 154 2.35 5.28 9.30
CA GLU A 154 1.60 5.66 10.50
C GLU A 154 0.16 6.06 10.18
N LYS A 155 -0.07 6.73 9.06
CA LYS A 155 -1.41 7.10 8.58
C LYS A 155 -2.26 5.86 8.32
N PHE A 156 -1.76 4.91 7.52
CA PHE A 156 -2.47 3.68 7.19
C PHE A 156 -2.76 2.83 8.44
N LYS A 157 -1.82 2.76 9.38
CA LYS A 157 -2.04 2.12 10.68
C LYS A 157 -3.17 2.79 11.47
N ARG A 158 -3.20 4.13 11.53
CA ARG A 158 -4.27 4.88 12.21
C ARG A 158 -5.64 4.65 11.56
N TRP A 159 -5.67 4.53 10.23
CA TRP A 159 -6.88 4.25 9.49
C TRP A 159 -7.37 2.80 9.61
N GLY A 160 -6.56 1.88 10.15
CA GLY A 160 -6.93 0.48 10.39
C GLY A 160 -6.48 -0.50 9.32
N TYR A 161 -5.64 -0.09 8.37
CA TYR A 161 -5.06 -0.98 7.37
C TYR A 161 -3.96 -1.84 7.98
N THR A 162 -3.92 -3.11 7.58
CA THR A 162 -3.00 -4.12 8.16
C THR A 162 -2.09 -4.76 7.12
N TYR A 163 -2.24 -4.37 5.86
CA TYR A 163 -1.45 -4.85 4.74
C TYR A 163 -1.19 -3.70 3.76
N ILE A 164 0.03 -3.62 3.24
CA ILE A 164 0.41 -2.71 2.15
C ILE A 164 0.81 -3.58 0.96
N ASN A 165 0.12 -3.40 -0.16
CA ASN A 165 0.38 -4.08 -1.44
C ASN A 165 1.23 -3.23 -2.39
#